data_AF-A0A419H2J2-F1
#
_entry.id   AF-A0A419H2J2-F1
#
_cell.length_a   1.000
_cell.length_b   1.000
_cell.length_c   1.000
_cell.angle_alpha   90.00
_cell.angle_beta   90.00
_cell.angle_gamma   90.00
#
_symmetry.space_group_name_H-M   'P 1'
#
loop_
_entity.id
_entity.type
_entity.pdbx_description
1 polymer ?
#
loop_
_entity_poly.entity_id
_entity_poly.type
_entity_poly.pdbx_seq_one_letter_code
_entity_poly.pdbx_strand_id
1 'polypeptide(L)' 'KVAIESSSANIILLHNHPSGNSEPSNEDISLTRKLVEAGKLLEIQVFDHLIIAGNSYTSLVEKRVI' A
#
# COMPACT_ATOMS: atom_id res chain seq x y z
N LYS A 1 -12.75 6.83 4.14
CA LYS A 1 -13.53 8.08 3.96
C LYS A 1 -13.08 8.84 2.71
N VAL A 2 -11.85 9.38 2.67
CA VAL A 2 -11.36 10.18 1.52
C VAL A 2 -11.55 9.47 0.17
N ALA A 3 -11.22 8.18 0.06
CA ALA A 3 -11.42 7.40 -1.16
C ALA A 3 -12.90 7.33 -1.61
N ILE A 4 -13.83 7.19 -0.65
CA ILE A 4 -15.28 7.15 -0.93
C ILE A 4 -15.75 8.54 -1.38
N GLU A 5 -15.37 9.59 -0.64
CA GLU A 5 -15.76 10.97 -0.95
C GLU A 5 -15.21 11.44 -2.31
N SER A 6 -14.06 10.89 -2.72
CA SER A 6 -13.44 11.18 -4.01
C SER A 6 -13.98 10.31 -5.14
N SER A 7 -14.98 9.45 -4.89
CA SER A 7 -15.47 8.46 -5.85
C SER A 7 -14.34 7.64 -6.48
N SER A 8 -13.32 7.29 -5.69
CA SER A 8 -12.15 6.58 -6.19
C SER A 8 -12.52 5.15 -6.59
N ALA A 9 -12.13 4.74 -7.80
CA ALA A 9 -12.29 3.35 -8.24
C ALA A 9 -11.36 2.40 -7.46
N ASN A 10 -10.10 2.80 -7.29
CA ASN A 10 -9.07 2.07 -6.55
C ASN A 10 -8.14 3.07 -5.84
N ILE A 11 -7.29 2.58 -4.94
CA ILE A 11 -6.25 3.38 -4.27
C ILE A 11 -4.88 2.69 -4.35
N ILE A 12 -3.82 3.49 -4.29
CA ILE A 12 -2.44 3.01 -4.09
C ILE A 12 -1.92 3.62 -2.80
N LEU A 13 -1.24 2.82 -1.98
CA LEU A 13 -0.59 3.29 -0.76
C LEU A 13 0.86 3.65 -1.06
N LEU A 14 1.35 4.71 -0.43
CA LEU A 14 2.75 5.11 -0.51
C LEU A 14 3.30 5.33 0.90
N HIS A 15 4.46 4.75 1.18
CA HIS A 15 5.21 4.97 2.41
C HIS A 15 6.67 5.27 2.07
N ASN A 16 7.22 6.34 2.62
CA ASN A 16 8.64 6.68 2.47
C ASN A 16 9.46 6.04 3.59
N HIS A 17 10.57 5.39 3.26
CA HIS A 17 11.60 4.95 4.18
C HIS A 17 12.84 5.87 4.05
N PRO A 18 12.98 6.89 4.92
CA PRO A 18 14.13 7.81 4.88
C PRO A 18 15.48 7.12 5.13
N SER A 19 15.47 5.90 5.66
CA SER A 19 16.65 5.06 5.86
C SER A 19 17.33 4.62 4.56
N GLY A 20 16.65 4.76 3.41
CA GLY A 20 17.14 4.25 2.13
C GLY A 20 16.94 2.75 1.92
N ASN A 21 16.34 2.04 2.89
CA ASN A 21 15.98 0.63 2.76
C ASN A 21 14.51 0.49 2.34
N SER A 22 14.26 -0.05 1.13
CA SER A 22 12.90 -0.27 0.62
C SER A 22 12.26 -1.58 1.10
N GLU A 23 12.91 -2.36 1.98
CA GLU A 23 12.32 -3.58 2.53
C GLU A 23 11.12 -3.25 3.43
N PRO A 24 9.93 -3.87 3.19
CA PRO A 24 8.77 -3.66 4.05
C PRO A 24 9.00 -4.18 5.46
N SER A 25 8.60 -3.40 6.45
CA SER A 25 8.49 -3.85 7.83
C SER A 25 7.29 -4.79 8.01
N ASN A 26 7.26 -5.55 9.11
CA ASN A 26 6.09 -6.36 9.44
C ASN A 26 4.83 -5.49 9.67
N GLU A 27 5.03 -4.27 10.16
CA GLU A 27 4.01 -3.26 10.38
C GLU A 27 3.42 -2.79 9.04
N ASP A 28 4.25 -2.53 8.04
CA ASP A 28 3.80 -2.19 6.67
C ASP A 28 2.91 -3.29 6.13
N ILE A 29 3.37 -4.55 6.21
CA ILE A 29 2.64 -5.71 5.69
C ILE A 29 1.29 -5.87 6.41
N SER A 30 1.30 -5.80 7.75
CA SER A 30 0.10 -5.94 8.57
C SER A 30 -0.93 -4.85 8.29
N LEU A 31 -0.48 -3.60 8.17
CA LEU A 31 -1.33 -2.47 7.79
C LEU A 31 -1.92 -2.67 6.39
N THR A 32 -1.09 -3.04 5.43
CA THR A 32 -1.50 -3.24 4.04
C THR A 32 -2.58 -4.30 3.93
N ARG A 33 -2.42 -5.44 4.62
CA ARG A 33 -3.41 -6.51 4.63
C ARG A 33 -4.76 -6.03 5.18
N LYS A 34 -4.75 -5.28 6.28
CA LYS A 34 -6.00 -4.70 6.83
C LYS A 34 -6.68 -3.76 5.83
N LEU A 35 -5.91 -2.94 5.13
CA LEU A 35 -6.43 -2.02 4.12
C LEU A 35 -6.95 -2.75 2.87
N VAL A 36 -6.27 -3.82 2.43
CA VAL A 36 -6.74 -4.69 1.33
C VAL A 36 -8.09 -5.32 1.68
N GLU A 37 -8.23 -5.88 2.89
CA GLU A 37 -9.50 -6.46 3.34
C GLU A 37 -10.61 -5.42 3.47
N ALA A 38 -10.30 -4.22 3.99
CA ALA A 38 -11.25 -3.12 4.02
C ALA A 38 -11.65 -2.67 2.60
N GLY A 39 -10.70 -2.62 1.67
CA GLY A 39 -10.93 -2.27 0.27
C GLY A 39 -11.85 -3.26 -0.45
N LYS A 40 -11.72 -4.57 -0.16
CA LYS A 40 -12.64 -5.60 -0.65
C LYS A 40 -14.07 -5.35 -0.17
N LEU A 41 -14.25 -5.04 1.11
CA LEU A 41 -15.58 -4.78 1.69
C LEU A 41 -16.24 -3.52 1.10
N LEU A 42 -15.44 -2.50 0.81
CA LEU A 42 -15.91 -1.21 0.29
C LEU A 42 -15.98 -1.17 -1.25
N GLU A 43 -15.61 -2.24 -1.93
CA GLU A 43 -15.44 -2.30 -3.39
C GLU A 43 -14.49 -1.21 -3.95
N ILE A 44 -13.49 -0.81 -3.15
CA ILE A 44 -12.40 0.11 -3.55
C ILE A 44 -11.08 -0.62 -3.30
N GLN A 45 -10.50 -1.22 -4.34
CA GLN A 45 -9.34 -2.08 -4.15
C GLN A 45 -8.09 -1.26 -3.82
N VAL A 46 -7.25 -1.81 -2.93
CA VAL A 46 -5.86 -1.39 -2.81
C VAL A 46 -5.10 -2.04 -3.95
N PHE A 47 -4.76 -1.24 -4.96
CA PHE A 47 -4.10 -1.72 -6.17
C PHE A 47 -2.63 -2.09 -5.92
N ASP A 48 -1.93 -1.32 -5.07
CA ASP A 48 -0.58 -1.63 -4.61
C ASP A 48 -0.23 -0.85 -3.33
N HIS A 49 0.87 -1.23 -2.68
CA HIS A 49 1.57 -0.42 -1.69
C HIS A 49 3.04 -0.30 -2.09
N LEU A 50 3.46 0.94 -2.36
CA LEU A 50 4.82 1.27 -2.73
C LEU A 50 5.58 1.82 -1.52
N ILE A 51 6.71 1.17 -1.20
CA ILE A 51 7.69 1.71 -0.25
C ILE A 51 8.77 2.41 -1.06
N ILE A 52 8.90 3.72 -0.90
CA ILE A 52 9.88 4.56 -1.59
C ILE A 52 11.08 4.79 -0.66
N ALA A 53 12.30 4.60 -1.15
CA ALA A 53 13.52 4.76 -0.36
C ALA A 53 14.64 5.42 -1.19
N GLY A 54 14.52 6.73 -1.42
CA GLY A 54 15.44 7.48 -2.28
C GLY A 54 15.29 7.07 -3.75
N ASN A 55 16.35 6.49 -4.34
CA ASN A 55 16.34 6.04 -5.74
C ASN A 55 15.86 4.58 -5.90
N SER A 56 15.46 3.91 -4.81
CA SER A 56 14.89 2.56 -4.85
C SER A 56 13.43 2.59 -4.38
N TYR A 57 12.69 1.56 -4.76
CA TYR A 57 11.35 1.31 -4.24
C TYR A 57 11.08 -0.20 -4.17
N THR A 58 10.05 -0.56 -3.42
CA THR A 58 9.48 -1.91 -3.40
C THR A 58 7.98 -1.82 -3.60
N SER A 59 7.45 -2.55 -4.58
CA SER A 59 6.02 -2.85 -4.69
C SER A 59 5.69 -4.10 -3.88
N LEU A 60 4.68 -4.01 -3.01
CA LEU A 60 4.22 -5.18 -2.24
C LEU A 60 3.50 -6.20 -3.13
N VAL A 61 2.86 -5.76 -4.23
CA VAL A 61 2.28 -6.64 -5.24
C VAL A 61 3.36 -7.37 -6.04
N GLU A 62 4.39 -6.66 -6.54
CA GLU A 62 5.48 -7.29 -7.29
C GLU A 62 6.25 -8.31 -6.41
N LYS A 63 6.42 -8.01 -5.12
CA LYS A 63 6.99 -8.94 -4.15
C LYS A 63 6.06 -10.07 -3.69
N ARG A 64 4.79 -10.09 -4.13
CA ARG A 64 3.78 -11.10 -3.74
C ARG A 64 3.54 -11.18 -2.23
N VAL A 65 3.61 -10.04 -1.56
CA VAL A 65 3.34 -9.93 -0.11
C VAL A 65 1.84 -9.82 0.18
N ILE A 66 1.13 -9.23 -0.78
CA ILE A 66 -0.33 -9.09 -0.87
C ILE A 66 -0.84 -9.60 -2.21
#